data_AF-A0A920CGL8-F1
#
_entry.id   AF-A0A920CGL8-F1
#
_cell.length_a   1.000
_cell.length_b   1.000
_cell.length_c   1.000
_cell.angle_alpha   90.00
_cell.angle_beta   90.00
_cell.angle_gamma   90.00
#
_symmetry.space_group_name_H-M   'P 1'
#
loop_
_entity.id
_entity.type
_entity.pdbx_description
1 polymer ?
#
loop_
_entity_poly.entity_id
_entity_poly.type
_entity_poly.pdbx_seq_one_letter_code
_entity_poly.pdbx_strand_id
1 'polypeptide(L)'
;MKRIISIFIACMVITLVGCAVDSNVKEDDAKTPSGSSISTKAENDAPASEVVESSRVSSIRNVSGFDTKSNKAITWSGIDFSFPSYFDVLDKDSTKNLMHYYPEEKDYYASILFQSKDVSVTQEDFNNSIPSIVESTLEAEKIPNSDVQVSEKTTIAGLPGWTITYTRPTSEGSDVTSTTSYSFAYNIDVEKVVMISCTYDSNDKSQYDYLGDCQKVLNTAKLIESTKPSNEMISGYKRIEVNACDLSGQREPNVVVDVGYGDREYWAFTNEHGQLVRVIADEIVLQDDITEDVTSSGRYCSDEAKVPGVESDVLDEGHVIADSLGGVSNAYNITPQDSTLNRHGDQAYMEDAIRKAGGATNFEAIITYSNTETQIPSSYQYTYTLKGNVIVDKFDNVNPDEVNASLGLTGDDSSKPNSTNTKGDLSSVDTNGNGKVTIKEAKAAGFKMPITRDHWLYQYMDDRDGDGMVGE
;
A
#
# COMPACT_ATOMS: atom_id res chain seq x y z
N MET A 1 -26.96 -20.31 -7.16
CA MET A 1 -27.83 -19.67 -6.15
C MET A 1 -27.26 -18.29 -5.90
N LYS A 2 -27.75 -17.31 -6.67
CA LYS A 2 -27.41 -15.88 -6.55
C LYS A 2 -28.70 -15.19 -6.14
N ARG A 3 -28.92 -15.02 -4.84
CA ARG A 3 -30.02 -14.20 -4.33
C ARG A 3 -29.60 -13.55 -3.01
N ILE A 4 -29.37 -12.24 -3.10
CA ILE A 4 -29.68 -11.23 -2.10
C ILE A 4 -28.77 -11.25 -0.86
N ILE A 5 -27.55 -10.72 -1.02
CA ILE A 5 -26.95 -9.77 -0.07
C ILE A 5 -26.27 -8.70 -0.94
N SER A 6 -27.07 -7.78 -1.48
CA SER A 6 -26.55 -6.53 -2.07
C SER A 6 -26.71 -5.46 -1.00
N ILE A 7 -25.78 -5.40 -0.06
CA ILE A 7 -25.68 -4.26 0.86
C ILE A 7 -25.07 -3.12 0.04
N PHE A 8 -25.94 -2.27 -0.51
CA PHE A 8 -25.55 -0.96 -1.01
C PHE A 8 -25.14 -0.10 0.18
N ILE A 9 -23.84 -0.03 0.50
CA ILE A 9 -23.31 1.06 1.34
C ILE A 9 -23.13 2.25 0.39
N ALA A 10 -24.17 3.06 0.29
CA ALA A 10 -24.19 4.25 -0.56
C ALA A 10 -23.53 5.44 0.14
N CYS A 11 -22.62 6.06 -0.61
CA CYS A 11 -21.70 7.14 -0.27
C CYS A 11 -22.31 8.50 0.16
N MET A 12 -21.40 9.34 0.70
CA MET A 12 -21.35 10.83 0.72
C MET A 12 -22.26 11.51 1.77
N VAL A 13 -21.74 12.38 2.65
CA VAL A 13 -20.98 13.62 2.42
C VAL A 13 -20.09 13.94 3.63
N ILE A 14 -18.80 14.24 3.43
CA ILE A 14 -18.04 15.10 4.37
C ILE A 14 -17.53 16.25 3.50
N THR A 15 -18.38 17.25 3.31
CA THR A 15 -17.96 18.60 2.92
C THR A 15 -18.34 19.49 4.08
N LEU A 16 -17.42 19.66 5.05
CA LEU A 16 -17.59 20.65 6.12
C LEU A 16 -16.26 20.88 6.87
N VAL A 17 -15.24 21.42 6.20
CA VAL A 17 -14.32 22.42 6.80
C VAL A 17 -13.77 23.25 5.65
N GLY A 18 -14.40 24.38 5.35
CA GLY A 18 -13.96 25.23 4.25
C GLY A 18 -14.94 26.34 3.92
N CYS A 19 -15.35 27.11 4.92
CA CYS A 19 -15.91 28.46 4.77
C CYS A 19 -16.16 29.07 6.17
N ALA A 20 -15.18 29.79 6.70
CA ALA A 20 -15.40 30.91 7.63
C ALA A 20 -14.11 31.72 7.78
N VAL A 21 -13.67 32.35 6.69
CA VAL A 21 -12.79 33.52 6.76
C VAL A 21 -13.49 34.66 6.02
N ASP A 22 -13.40 35.83 6.64
CA ASP A 22 -13.91 37.15 6.30
C ASP A 22 -15.37 37.45 6.69
N SER A 23 -15.68 38.49 7.48
CA SER A 23 -15.00 39.78 7.63
C SER A 23 -15.43 40.54 8.89
N ASN A 24 -14.43 41.05 9.63
CA ASN A 24 -14.30 42.41 10.16
C ASN A 24 -15.53 43.17 10.72
N VAL A 25 -15.47 43.57 12.02
CA VAL A 25 -15.25 44.97 12.48
C VAL A 25 -15.71 45.21 13.95
N LYS A 26 -14.78 45.74 14.76
CA LYS A 26 -14.85 46.63 15.96
C LYS A 26 -15.12 46.08 17.38
N GLU A 27 -14.02 46.06 18.16
CA GLU A 27 -13.72 46.94 19.33
C GLU A 27 -14.90 47.41 20.20
N ASP A 28 -14.93 46.98 21.47
CA ASP A 28 -14.83 47.90 22.61
C ASP A 28 -14.61 47.16 23.95
N ASP A 29 -13.79 47.80 24.79
CA ASP A 29 -13.40 47.45 26.16
C ASP A 29 -14.57 47.42 27.16
N ALA A 30 -14.46 46.56 28.19
CA ALA A 30 -14.37 46.97 29.60
C ALA A 30 -15.08 46.03 30.61
N LYS A 31 -14.34 45.81 31.71
CA LYS A 31 -14.78 45.63 33.11
C LYS A 31 -15.40 44.30 33.57
N THR A 32 -14.61 43.63 34.42
CA THR A 32 -15.04 42.82 35.56
C THR A 32 -16.04 43.57 36.46
N PRO A 33 -16.92 42.84 37.19
CA PRO A 33 -16.61 42.69 38.62
C PRO A 33 -16.94 41.30 39.22
N SER A 34 -15.99 40.87 40.07
CA SER A 34 -16.13 40.20 41.38
C SER A 34 -17.53 39.78 41.87
N GLY A 35 -17.62 38.54 42.39
CA GLY A 35 -18.11 38.35 43.76
C GLY A 35 -18.90 37.07 44.09
N SER A 36 -18.36 36.32 45.06
CA SER A 36 -19.06 35.53 46.10
C SER A 36 -19.50 34.08 45.84
N SER A 37 -18.59 33.18 46.24
CA SER A 37 -18.76 31.97 47.08
C SER A 37 -20.12 31.65 47.73
N ILE A 38 -20.50 30.36 47.81
CA ILE A 38 -20.54 29.51 49.03
C ILE A 38 -21.26 28.15 48.81
N SER A 39 -20.65 27.11 49.42
CA SER A 39 -21.18 25.83 49.94
C SER A 39 -21.37 24.57 49.07
N THR A 40 -20.42 23.65 49.29
CA THR A 40 -20.52 22.19 49.40
C THR A 40 -21.49 21.70 50.49
N LYS A 41 -22.27 20.63 50.26
CA LYS A 41 -21.96 19.21 50.64
C LYS A 41 -23.24 18.34 50.78
N ALA A 42 -23.05 17.05 50.43
CA ALA A 42 -23.75 15.82 50.85
C ALA A 42 -24.96 15.36 50.03
N GLU A 43 -25.28 14.07 49.87
CA GLU A 43 -24.59 12.75 49.83
C GLU A 43 -25.76 11.76 49.59
N ASN A 44 -25.55 10.76 48.71
CA ASN A 44 -26.26 9.47 48.52
C ASN A 44 -27.77 9.31 48.83
N ASP A 45 -28.52 8.77 47.86
CA ASP A 45 -29.17 7.46 48.00
C ASP A 45 -29.81 7.00 46.67
N ALA A 46 -29.51 5.77 46.27
CA ALA A 46 -30.18 5.06 45.17
C ALA A 46 -31.54 4.50 45.64
N PRO A 47 -32.40 4.05 44.70
CA PRO A 47 -32.48 2.59 44.59
C PRO A 47 -32.54 2.07 43.15
N ALA A 48 -32.01 0.86 43.01
CA ALA A 48 -32.09 -0.01 41.86
C ALA A 48 -33.54 -0.33 41.48
N SER A 49 -33.84 -0.37 40.18
CA SER A 49 -35.07 -0.96 39.64
C SER A 49 -34.74 -2.22 38.84
N GLU A 50 -35.45 -3.28 39.19
CA GLU A 50 -35.43 -4.62 38.62
C GLU A 50 -35.77 -4.60 37.13
N VAL A 51 -34.94 -5.27 36.31
CA VAL A 51 -35.26 -5.57 34.91
C VAL A 51 -35.90 -6.95 34.87
N VAL A 52 -37.17 -6.97 34.45
CA VAL A 52 -37.94 -8.19 34.17
C VAL A 52 -37.41 -8.82 32.88
N GLU A 53 -36.90 -10.04 33.02
CA GLU A 53 -36.34 -10.88 31.96
C GLU A 53 -37.45 -11.35 31.01
N SER A 54 -37.51 -10.78 29.82
CA SER A 54 -38.32 -11.27 28.70
C SER A 54 -37.47 -12.22 27.86
N SER A 55 -37.64 -13.51 28.11
CA SER A 55 -37.06 -14.61 27.35
C SER A 55 -37.48 -14.59 25.87
N ARG A 56 -36.58 -14.13 24.99
CA ARG A 56 -36.50 -14.60 23.60
C ARG A 56 -35.20 -15.40 23.49
N VAL A 57 -35.30 -16.63 23.01
CA VAL A 57 -34.20 -17.59 22.90
C VAL A 57 -33.08 -16.98 22.05
N SER A 58 -32.05 -16.44 22.71
CA SER A 58 -30.77 -16.09 22.12
C SER A 58 -30.02 -17.39 21.91
N SER A 59 -29.79 -17.78 20.65
CA SER A 59 -28.74 -18.74 20.33
C SER A 59 -27.42 -18.09 20.73
N ILE A 60 -26.83 -18.51 21.85
CA ILE A 60 -25.57 -17.96 22.35
C ILE A 60 -24.47 -18.31 21.34
N ARG A 61 -24.14 -17.36 20.45
CA ARG A 61 -22.96 -17.41 19.59
C ARG A 61 -21.73 -17.27 20.48
N ASN A 62 -20.94 -18.34 20.63
CA ASN A 62 -19.77 -18.35 21.52
C ASN A 62 -18.54 -19.03 20.92
N VAL A 63 -18.60 -19.41 19.64
CA VAL A 63 -17.46 -20.00 18.93
C VAL A 63 -16.69 -18.88 18.24
N SER A 64 -15.41 -18.73 18.55
CA SER A 64 -14.54 -17.83 17.79
C SER A 64 -13.87 -18.60 16.66
N GLY A 65 -13.92 -18.07 15.44
CA GLY A 65 -13.13 -18.55 14.31
C GLY A 65 -11.86 -17.75 14.08
N PHE A 66 -11.58 -16.74 14.92
CA PHE A 66 -10.33 -15.99 14.88
C PHE A 66 -9.17 -16.83 15.43
N ASP A 67 -8.23 -17.19 14.56
CA ASP A 67 -7.00 -17.90 14.88
C ASP A 67 -5.83 -17.34 14.05
N THR A 68 -4.84 -16.76 14.71
CA THR A 68 -3.72 -16.08 14.06
C THR A 68 -2.89 -16.97 13.12
N LYS A 69 -3.01 -18.30 13.22
CA LYS A 69 -2.31 -19.23 12.33
C LYS A 69 -3.07 -19.53 11.04
N SER A 70 -4.40 -19.50 11.09
CA SER A 70 -5.27 -19.89 9.97
C SER A 70 -6.01 -18.70 9.36
N ASN A 71 -6.08 -17.57 10.06
CA ASN A 71 -6.66 -16.33 9.58
C ASN A 71 -6.07 -15.91 8.23
N LYS A 72 -6.91 -15.24 7.44
CA LYS A 72 -6.49 -14.49 6.27
C LYS A 72 -5.84 -13.17 6.69
N ALA A 73 -5.04 -12.62 5.79
CA ALA A 73 -4.44 -11.30 5.94
C ALA A 73 -4.87 -10.39 4.79
N ILE A 74 -5.03 -9.10 5.08
CA ILE A 74 -5.21 -8.04 4.09
C ILE A 74 -4.52 -6.77 4.57
N THR A 75 -3.79 -6.13 3.67
CA THR A 75 -3.30 -4.77 3.86
C THR A 75 -4.32 -3.80 3.27
N TRP A 76 -4.83 -2.88 4.07
CA TRP A 76 -5.88 -1.94 3.67
C TRP A 76 -5.65 -0.56 4.27
N SER A 77 -5.52 0.47 3.42
CA SER A 77 -5.29 1.87 3.85
C SER A 77 -4.14 2.02 4.86
N GLY A 78 -2.98 1.40 4.58
CA GLY A 78 -1.79 1.47 5.44
C GLY A 78 -1.91 0.65 6.74
N ILE A 79 -2.87 -0.27 6.83
CA ILE A 79 -3.09 -1.10 8.02
C ILE A 79 -3.16 -2.57 7.61
N ASP A 80 -2.38 -3.41 8.27
CA ASP A 80 -2.48 -4.86 8.19
C ASP A 80 -3.59 -5.36 9.09
N PHE A 81 -4.53 -6.10 8.51
CA PHE A 81 -5.61 -6.79 9.21
C PHE A 81 -5.43 -8.30 9.10
N SER A 82 -5.69 -8.99 10.20
CA SER A 82 -5.89 -10.43 10.24
C SER A 82 -7.37 -10.71 10.48
N PHE A 83 -8.00 -11.57 9.68
CA PHE A 83 -9.44 -11.85 9.79
C PHE A 83 -9.75 -13.35 9.65
N PRO A 84 -10.86 -13.84 10.24
CA PRO A 84 -11.18 -15.26 10.28
C PRO A 84 -11.22 -15.93 8.90
N SER A 85 -10.69 -17.14 8.83
CA SER A 85 -10.57 -17.92 7.59
C SER A 85 -11.91 -18.31 6.97
N TYR A 86 -12.98 -18.36 7.77
CA TYR A 86 -14.33 -18.63 7.29
C TYR A 86 -14.88 -17.50 6.38
N PHE A 87 -14.22 -16.35 6.27
CA PHE A 87 -14.48 -15.36 5.22
C PHE A 87 -13.65 -15.71 3.97
N ASP A 88 -13.93 -16.88 3.42
CA ASP A 88 -13.13 -17.54 2.39
C ASP A 88 -13.44 -17.08 0.96
N VAL A 89 -14.64 -16.56 0.69
CA VAL A 89 -15.03 -16.09 -0.65
C VAL A 89 -14.89 -14.58 -0.79
N LEU A 90 -14.11 -14.12 -1.78
CA LEU A 90 -14.04 -12.73 -2.21
C LEU A 90 -15.20 -12.42 -3.17
N ASP A 91 -15.95 -11.35 -2.90
CA ASP A 91 -16.99 -10.88 -3.81
C ASP A 91 -16.38 -10.34 -5.10
N LYS A 92 -16.95 -10.74 -6.24
CA LYS A 92 -16.58 -10.26 -7.58
C LYS A 92 -16.81 -8.76 -7.77
N ASP A 93 -17.65 -8.15 -6.93
CA ASP A 93 -17.94 -6.72 -6.99
C ASP A 93 -16.97 -5.90 -6.10
N SER A 94 -15.94 -6.55 -5.54
CA SER A 94 -14.84 -5.87 -4.85
C SER A 94 -14.04 -4.98 -5.80
N THR A 95 -13.59 -3.83 -5.29
CA THR A 95 -12.88 -2.78 -6.02
C THR A 95 -11.67 -2.30 -5.22
N LYS A 96 -10.90 -1.36 -5.78
CA LYS A 96 -9.77 -0.74 -5.08
C LYS A 96 -10.13 -0.03 -3.76
N ASN A 97 -11.39 0.39 -3.58
CA ASN A 97 -11.86 1.11 -2.40
C ASN A 97 -12.87 0.32 -1.56
N LEU A 98 -13.13 -0.95 -1.92
CA LEU A 98 -14.07 -1.82 -1.23
C LEU A 98 -13.67 -3.28 -1.43
N MET A 99 -13.38 -4.00 -0.35
CA MET A 99 -13.17 -5.46 -0.38
C MET A 99 -14.23 -6.14 0.45
N HIS A 100 -14.91 -7.13 -0.13
CA HIS A 100 -16.03 -7.84 0.50
C HIS A 100 -15.74 -9.33 0.56
N TYR A 101 -15.77 -9.88 1.77
CA TYR A 101 -15.63 -11.32 2.00
C TYR A 101 -16.84 -11.90 2.71
N TYR A 102 -17.20 -13.12 2.33
CA TYR A 102 -18.29 -13.88 2.95
C TYR A 102 -17.94 -15.38 3.00
N PRO A 103 -18.61 -16.18 3.85
CA PRO A 103 -18.38 -17.62 3.91
C PRO A 103 -18.90 -18.39 2.69
N GLU A 104 -18.16 -19.42 2.26
CA GLU A 104 -18.55 -20.35 1.20
C GLU A 104 -19.75 -21.22 1.64
N GLU A 105 -19.85 -21.51 2.93
CA GLU A 105 -20.91 -22.31 3.51
C GLU A 105 -22.28 -21.63 3.32
N LYS A 106 -23.21 -22.32 2.66
CA LYS A 106 -24.44 -21.71 2.11
C LYS A 106 -25.45 -21.27 3.17
N ASP A 107 -25.33 -21.83 4.37
CA ASP A 107 -26.19 -21.52 5.51
C ASP A 107 -25.56 -20.49 6.46
N TYR A 108 -24.38 -19.94 6.11
CA TYR A 108 -23.71 -18.90 6.89
C TYR A 108 -23.99 -17.55 6.22
N TYR A 109 -24.77 -16.72 6.91
CA TYR A 109 -25.22 -15.42 6.42
C TYR A 109 -24.46 -14.33 7.16
N ALA A 110 -23.17 -14.21 6.84
CA ALA A 110 -22.29 -13.21 7.40
C ALA A 110 -21.33 -12.65 6.35
N SER A 111 -20.80 -11.45 6.59
CA SER A 111 -19.76 -10.86 5.77
C SER A 111 -18.86 -9.92 6.57
N ILE A 112 -17.66 -9.71 6.04
CA ILE A 112 -16.75 -8.64 6.44
C ILE A 112 -16.45 -7.75 5.23
N LEU A 113 -16.50 -6.45 5.45
CA LEU A 113 -16.26 -5.44 4.43
C LEU A 113 -15.15 -4.50 4.88
N PHE A 114 -14.16 -4.29 4.03
CA PHE A 114 -13.14 -3.26 4.18
C PHE A 114 -13.41 -2.16 3.15
N GLN A 115 -13.54 -0.92 3.59
CA GLN A 115 -13.80 0.22 2.72
C GLN A 115 -12.81 1.35 3.03
N SER A 116 -12.56 2.19 2.04
CA SER A 116 -11.70 3.36 2.19
C SER A 116 -12.30 4.57 1.51
N LYS A 117 -12.06 5.74 2.09
CA LYS A 117 -12.41 7.02 1.48
C LYS A 117 -11.29 8.02 1.64
N ASP A 118 -10.86 8.60 0.54
CA ASP A 118 -9.88 9.68 0.52
C ASP A 118 -10.46 10.93 1.20
N VAL A 119 -9.72 11.49 2.15
CA VAL A 119 -10.05 12.75 2.84
C VAL A 119 -8.75 13.52 3.13
N SER A 120 -8.73 14.81 2.80
CA SER A 120 -7.61 15.69 3.11
C SER A 120 -8.01 16.63 4.24
N VAL A 121 -7.96 16.13 5.47
CA VAL A 121 -8.27 16.87 6.71
C VAL A 121 -7.21 16.64 7.77
N THR A 122 -7.11 17.52 8.75
CA THR A 122 -6.21 17.28 9.90
C THR A 122 -6.78 16.19 10.80
N GLN A 123 -5.92 15.55 11.60
CA GLN A 123 -6.37 14.57 12.59
C GLN A 123 -7.33 15.20 13.62
N GLU A 124 -7.10 16.46 13.98
CA GLU A 124 -7.97 17.20 14.91
C GLU A 124 -9.35 17.45 14.31
N ASP A 125 -9.40 17.91 13.05
CA ASP A 125 -10.66 18.13 12.34
C ASP A 125 -11.45 16.83 12.18
N PHE A 126 -10.77 15.74 11.81
CA PHE A 126 -11.40 14.42 11.74
C PHE A 126 -12.00 14.02 13.10
N ASN A 127 -11.22 14.12 14.18
CA ASN A 127 -11.68 13.76 15.52
C ASN A 127 -12.89 14.59 15.96
N ASN A 128 -12.90 15.88 15.66
CA ASN A 128 -14.02 16.80 15.94
C ASN A 128 -15.26 16.48 15.09
N SER A 129 -15.07 15.89 13.90
CA SER A 129 -16.16 15.51 13.00
C SER A 129 -16.82 14.16 13.34
N ILE A 130 -16.23 13.33 14.21
CA ILE A 130 -16.75 12.00 14.55
C ILE A 130 -18.25 11.99 14.90
N PRO A 131 -18.78 12.89 15.77
CA PRO A 131 -20.22 12.90 16.06
C PRO A 131 -21.09 13.12 14.82
N SER A 132 -20.67 14.01 13.92
CA SER A 132 -21.38 14.27 12.65
C SER A 132 -21.28 13.10 11.68
N ILE A 133 -20.13 12.41 11.64
CA ILE A 133 -19.96 11.18 10.85
C ILE A 133 -20.92 10.09 11.34
N VAL A 134 -21.03 9.91 12.67
CA VAL A 134 -21.96 8.94 13.28
C VAL A 134 -23.40 9.27 12.90
N GLU A 135 -23.84 10.52 13.08
CA GLU A 135 -25.19 10.97 12.73
C GLU A 135 -25.49 10.75 11.24
N SER A 136 -24.59 11.20 10.37
CA SER A 136 -24.73 11.04 8.91
C SER A 136 -24.79 9.58 8.49
N THR A 137 -24.02 8.70 9.15
CA THR A 137 -24.02 7.25 8.88
C THR A 137 -25.37 6.64 9.23
N LEU A 138 -25.91 6.96 10.41
CA LEU A 138 -27.21 6.46 10.85
C LEU A 138 -28.34 6.97 9.94
N GLU A 139 -28.29 8.24 9.53
CA GLU A 139 -29.27 8.82 8.59
C GLU A 139 -29.23 8.16 7.20
N ALA A 140 -28.02 8.00 6.64
CA ALA A 140 -27.83 7.39 5.33
C ALA A 140 -28.36 5.95 5.28
N GLU A 141 -28.13 5.18 6.35
CA GLU A 141 -28.61 3.81 6.49
C GLU A 141 -30.05 3.70 7.02
N LYS A 142 -30.70 4.85 7.29
CA LYS A 142 -32.05 4.96 7.88
C LYS A 142 -32.19 4.15 9.17
N ILE A 143 -31.15 4.16 9.99
CA ILE A 143 -31.10 3.44 11.27
C ILE A 143 -31.65 4.39 12.35
N PRO A 144 -32.81 4.09 12.94
CA PRO A 144 -33.29 4.89 14.05
C PRO A 144 -32.39 4.66 15.28
N ASN A 145 -32.22 5.69 16.11
CA ASN A 145 -31.40 5.59 17.32
C ASN A 145 -31.82 4.46 18.28
N SER A 146 -33.08 3.99 18.21
CA SER A 146 -33.57 2.83 18.97
C SER A 146 -32.92 1.51 18.60
N ASP A 147 -32.37 1.41 17.39
CA ASP A 147 -31.82 0.18 16.81
C ASP A 147 -30.31 0.07 17.03
N VAL A 148 -29.69 1.14 17.56
CA VAL A 148 -28.28 1.20 17.93
C VAL A 148 -28.08 0.57 19.31
N GLN A 149 -27.25 -0.47 19.35
CA GLN A 149 -26.89 -1.21 20.56
C GLN A 149 -25.64 -0.66 21.22
N VAL A 150 -24.65 -0.27 20.40
CA VAL A 150 -23.36 0.26 20.84
C VAL A 150 -23.02 1.46 19.96
N SER A 151 -22.52 2.54 20.57
CA SER A 151 -21.92 3.67 19.87
C SER A 151 -20.85 4.26 20.77
N GLU A 152 -19.58 3.92 20.52
CA GLU A 152 -18.48 4.23 21.43
C GLU A 152 -17.15 4.43 20.72
N LYS A 153 -16.21 5.03 21.45
CA LYS A 153 -14.81 5.18 21.01
C LYS A 153 -14.17 3.82 20.85
N THR A 154 -13.39 3.64 19.79
CA THR A 154 -12.55 2.47 19.57
C THR A 154 -11.15 2.89 19.12
N THR A 155 -10.28 1.92 18.88
CA THR A 155 -9.04 2.13 18.15
C THR A 155 -8.90 1.11 17.03
N ILE A 156 -8.28 1.52 15.92
CA ILE A 156 -7.91 0.63 14.82
C ILE A 156 -6.42 0.81 14.60
N ALA A 157 -5.63 -0.22 14.90
CA ALA A 157 -4.17 -0.15 14.84
C ALA A 157 -3.55 1.02 15.64
N GLY A 158 -4.18 1.41 16.74
CA GLY A 158 -3.76 2.55 17.57
C GLY A 158 -4.34 3.91 17.14
N LEU A 159 -4.94 4.01 15.95
CA LEU A 159 -5.62 5.22 15.49
C LEU A 159 -6.95 5.42 16.25
N PRO A 160 -7.26 6.63 16.70
CA PRO A 160 -8.57 6.95 17.29
C PRO A 160 -9.69 6.70 16.27
N GLY A 161 -10.72 5.98 16.71
CA GLY A 161 -11.87 5.67 15.87
C GLY A 161 -13.17 5.60 16.66
N TRP A 162 -14.22 5.20 15.96
CA TRP A 162 -15.54 4.99 16.54
C TRP A 162 -16.13 3.67 16.03
N THR A 163 -16.89 2.99 16.89
CA THR A 163 -17.65 1.78 16.53
C THR A 163 -19.12 1.98 16.83
N ILE A 164 -19.96 1.59 15.87
CA ILE A 164 -21.41 1.57 15.99
C ILE A 164 -21.86 0.13 15.75
N THR A 165 -22.64 -0.43 16.68
CA THR A 165 -23.32 -1.71 16.47
C THR A 165 -24.81 -1.48 16.47
N TYR A 166 -25.51 -1.96 15.45
CA TYR A 166 -26.95 -1.81 15.31
C TYR A 166 -27.58 -3.08 14.72
N THR A 167 -28.89 -3.24 14.91
CA THR A 167 -29.66 -4.33 14.31
C THR A 167 -30.91 -3.78 13.62
N ARG A 168 -31.12 -4.14 12.36
CA ARG A 168 -32.26 -3.67 11.57
C ARG A 168 -32.85 -4.79 10.70
N PRO A 169 -34.11 -4.67 10.25
CA PRO A 169 -34.64 -5.52 9.18
C PRO A 169 -33.80 -5.39 7.90
N THR A 170 -33.56 -6.51 7.22
CA THR A 170 -32.82 -6.58 5.94
C THR A 170 -33.51 -5.83 4.80
N SER A 171 -34.83 -5.72 4.85
CA SER A 171 -35.65 -4.89 3.97
C SER A 171 -36.94 -4.49 4.68
N GLU A 172 -37.62 -3.46 4.16
CA GLU A 172 -38.92 -3.04 4.69
C GLU A 172 -39.92 -4.22 4.68
N GLY A 173 -40.48 -4.55 5.85
CA GLY A 173 -41.41 -5.67 6.02
C GLY A 173 -40.77 -7.07 6.09
N SER A 174 -39.44 -7.19 6.15
CA SER A 174 -38.75 -8.47 6.35
C SER A 174 -38.72 -8.87 7.83
N ASP A 175 -39.00 -10.15 8.12
CA ASP A 175 -38.78 -10.75 9.44
C ASP A 175 -37.29 -11.06 9.70
N VAL A 176 -36.45 -10.99 8.66
CA VAL A 176 -35.01 -11.23 8.76
C VAL A 176 -34.31 -9.96 9.18
N THR A 177 -33.62 -10.00 10.32
CA THR A 177 -32.82 -8.87 10.82
C THR A 177 -31.34 -9.09 10.58
N SER A 178 -30.61 -8.05 10.20
CA SER A 178 -29.15 -8.04 10.19
C SER A 178 -28.60 -7.27 11.37
N THR A 179 -27.60 -7.83 12.04
CA THR A 179 -26.77 -7.14 13.02
C THR A 179 -25.44 -6.77 12.38
N THR A 180 -25.07 -5.50 12.47
CA THR A 180 -23.82 -4.97 11.90
C THR A 180 -23.03 -4.25 12.96
N SER A 181 -21.74 -4.56 13.06
CA SER A 181 -20.75 -3.70 13.71
C SER A 181 -19.98 -2.96 12.63
N TYR A 182 -19.95 -1.63 12.73
CA TYR A 182 -19.30 -0.72 11.79
C TYR A 182 -18.29 0.12 12.56
N SER A 183 -17.03 0.03 12.17
CA SER A 183 -15.91 0.73 12.81
C SER A 183 -15.17 1.57 11.79
N PHE A 184 -14.75 2.76 12.19
CA PHE A 184 -13.98 3.64 11.32
C PHE A 184 -12.91 4.41 12.08
N ALA A 185 -11.81 4.71 11.39
CA ALA A 185 -10.71 5.53 11.87
C ALA A 185 -10.08 6.29 10.69
N TYR A 186 -9.35 7.37 10.97
CA TYR A 186 -8.61 8.12 9.96
C TYR A 186 -7.14 7.77 10.04
N ASN A 187 -6.58 7.30 8.94
CA ASN A 187 -5.14 7.16 8.76
C ASN A 187 -4.63 8.38 7.99
N ILE A 188 -4.08 9.35 8.72
CA ILE A 188 -3.56 10.61 8.16
C ILE A 188 -2.37 10.37 7.21
N ASP A 189 -1.57 9.33 7.45
CA ASP A 189 -0.38 9.06 6.63
C ASP A 189 -0.77 8.77 5.18
N VAL A 190 -1.88 8.08 4.97
CA VAL A 190 -2.41 7.77 3.63
C VAL A 190 -3.65 8.58 3.26
N GLU A 191 -3.99 9.62 4.05
CA GLU A 191 -5.16 10.49 3.85
C GLU A 191 -6.47 9.73 3.59
N LYS A 192 -6.68 8.62 4.31
CA LYS A 192 -7.88 7.77 4.14
C LYS A 192 -8.61 7.51 5.43
N VAL A 193 -9.94 7.63 5.39
CA VAL A 193 -10.82 7.00 6.38
C VAL A 193 -10.90 5.52 6.05
N VAL A 194 -10.41 4.69 6.98
CA VAL A 194 -10.58 3.23 6.95
C VAL A 194 -11.89 2.88 7.64
N MET A 195 -12.68 2.03 6.99
CA MET A 195 -13.97 1.56 7.50
C MET A 195 -14.02 0.04 7.42
N ILE A 196 -14.42 -0.61 8.50
CA ILE A 196 -14.62 -2.05 8.56
C ILE A 196 -16.05 -2.31 9.03
N SER A 197 -16.78 -3.17 8.33
CA SER A 197 -18.05 -3.68 8.84
C SER A 197 -18.06 -5.19 8.90
N CYS A 198 -18.63 -5.72 9.97
CA CYS A 198 -18.93 -7.13 10.13
C CYS A 198 -20.43 -7.27 10.32
N THR A 199 -21.07 -8.00 9.41
CA THR A 199 -22.53 -8.16 9.38
C THR A 199 -22.88 -9.63 9.45
N TYR A 200 -23.96 -9.96 10.15
CA TYR A 200 -24.64 -11.26 10.02
C TYR A 200 -26.14 -11.08 10.12
N ASP A 201 -26.90 -12.02 9.56
CA ASP A 201 -28.37 -12.00 9.66
C ASP A 201 -28.95 -13.10 10.55
N SER A 202 -30.23 -12.97 10.87
CA SER A 202 -30.97 -13.88 11.75
C SER A 202 -31.17 -15.29 11.17
N ASN A 203 -30.90 -15.51 9.87
CA ASN A 203 -30.95 -16.83 9.24
C ASN A 203 -29.62 -17.58 9.35
N ASP A 204 -28.52 -16.91 9.72
CA ASP A 204 -27.22 -17.53 9.91
C ASP A 204 -27.30 -18.68 10.91
N LYS A 205 -26.92 -19.88 10.45
CA LYS A 205 -26.92 -21.12 11.26
C LYS A 205 -25.57 -21.44 11.88
N SER A 206 -24.57 -20.56 11.72
CA SER A 206 -23.26 -20.78 12.32
C SER A 206 -23.35 -20.61 13.84
N GLN A 207 -22.32 -21.07 14.54
CA GLN A 207 -22.15 -20.81 15.98
C GLN A 207 -21.14 -19.69 16.24
N TYR A 208 -20.65 -19.05 15.17
CA TYR A 208 -19.58 -18.07 15.26
C TYR A 208 -20.05 -16.77 15.92
N ASP A 209 -19.22 -16.29 16.84
CA ASP A 209 -19.29 -14.96 17.43
C ASP A 209 -18.65 -13.95 16.48
N TYR A 210 -19.37 -13.60 15.42
CA TYR A 210 -18.88 -12.67 14.40
C TYR A 210 -18.49 -11.30 14.96
N LEU A 211 -19.20 -10.81 15.98
CA LEU A 211 -18.90 -9.50 16.59
C LEU A 211 -17.63 -9.56 17.43
N GLY A 212 -17.48 -10.61 18.25
CA GLY A 212 -16.26 -10.86 19.02
C GLY A 212 -15.05 -11.09 18.12
N ASP A 213 -15.22 -11.80 17.01
CA ASP A 213 -14.18 -11.99 16.01
C ASP A 213 -13.84 -10.68 15.29
N CYS A 214 -14.84 -9.84 14.95
CA CYS A 214 -14.61 -8.52 14.39
C CYS A 214 -13.77 -7.63 15.33
N GLN A 215 -14.09 -7.64 16.63
CA GLN A 215 -13.30 -6.91 17.62
C GLN A 215 -11.84 -7.40 17.66
N LYS A 216 -11.59 -8.70 17.49
CA LYS A 216 -10.22 -9.24 17.39
C LYS A 216 -9.52 -8.79 16.11
N VAL A 217 -10.23 -8.65 14.97
CA VAL A 217 -9.69 -8.06 13.75
C VAL A 217 -9.17 -6.65 14.03
N LEU A 218 -9.96 -5.80 14.70
CA LEU A 218 -9.56 -4.42 15.04
C LEU A 218 -8.39 -4.40 16.04
N ASN A 219 -8.45 -5.22 17.08
CA ASN A 219 -7.45 -5.26 18.15
C ASN A 219 -6.09 -5.80 17.70
N THR A 220 -6.06 -6.61 16.64
CA THR A 220 -4.82 -7.18 16.09
C THR A 220 -4.32 -6.42 14.86
N ALA A 221 -5.05 -5.41 14.41
CA ALA A 221 -4.66 -4.56 13.30
C ALA A 221 -3.35 -3.83 13.62
N LYS A 222 -2.49 -3.67 12.61
CA LYS A 222 -1.19 -3.02 12.76
C LYS A 222 -1.01 -1.96 11.69
N LEU A 223 -0.61 -0.77 12.11
CA LEU A 223 -0.15 0.25 11.17
C LEU A 223 1.07 -0.29 10.47
N ILE A 224 1.07 -0.23 9.16
CA ILE A 224 2.29 -0.33 8.38
C ILE A 224 3.02 0.99 8.62
N GLU A 225 4.30 0.93 8.94
CA GLU A 225 5.12 2.13 8.97
C GLU A 225 5.07 2.75 7.57
N SER A 226 4.35 3.87 7.45
CA SER A 226 4.28 4.65 6.22
C SER A 226 5.67 5.16 5.87
N THR A 227 6.09 4.96 4.63
CA THR A 227 7.30 5.58 4.07
C THR A 227 7.09 7.04 3.68
N LYS A 228 5.90 7.62 3.94
CA LYS A 228 5.69 9.05 3.70
C LYS A 228 6.75 9.78 4.51
N PRO A 229 7.58 10.65 3.92
CA PRO A 229 8.52 11.43 4.69
C PRO A 229 7.71 12.31 5.63
N SER A 230 7.57 11.84 6.86
CA SER A 230 7.01 12.66 7.92
C SER A 230 7.87 13.92 8.02
N ASN A 231 7.31 15.01 8.54
CA ASN A 231 8.10 16.19 8.89
C ASN A 231 9.32 15.83 9.78
N GLU A 232 9.33 14.66 10.43
CA GLU A 232 10.50 14.12 11.13
C GLU A 232 11.58 13.53 10.22
N MET A 233 11.26 12.87 9.09
CA MET A 233 12.26 12.37 8.13
C MET A 233 12.99 13.50 7.39
N ILE A 234 12.31 14.62 7.17
CA ILE A 234 12.90 15.84 6.60
C ILE A 234 13.60 16.69 7.69
N SER A 235 13.33 16.42 8.97
CA SER A 235 13.93 17.16 10.09
C SER A 235 15.45 16.99 10.08
N GLY A 236 16.15 18.12 9.88
CA GLY A 236 17.61 18.16 9.76
C GLY A 236 18.12 18.47 8.35
N TYR A 237 17.25 18.39 7.33
CA TYR A 237 17.58 18.74 5.95
C TYR A 237 16.98 20.10 5.56
N LYS A 238 17.74 20.90 4.83
CA LYS A 238 17.22 22.12 4.21
C LYS A 238 16.50 21.73 2.90
N ARG A 239 15.19 21.94 2.83
CA ARG A 239 14.46 21.78 1.56
C ARG A 239 14.88 22.86 0.57
N ILE A 240 15.23 22.45 -0.65
CA ILE A 240 15.48 23.34 -1.77
C ILE A 240 14.66 22.89 -2.98
N GLU A 241 14.41 23.82 -3.90
CA GLU A 241 13.77 23.55 -5.19
C GLU A 241 14.84 23.65 -6.27
N VAL A 242 14.87 22.66 -7.15
CA VAL A 242 15.84 22.55 -8.24
C VAL A 242 15.07 22.24 -9.51
N ASN A 243 15.36 22.96 -10.59
CA ASN A 243 14.66 22.74 -11.85
C ASN A 243 14.89 21.30 -12.33
N ALA A 244 13.84 20.64 -12.83
CA ALA A 244 13.89 19.26 -13.32
C ALA A 244 15.01 19.02 -14.36
N CYS A 245 15.30 20.03 -15.18
CA CYS A 245 16.33 20.01 -16.23
C CYS A 245 17.53 20.91 -15.90
N ASP A 246 17.80 21.19 -14.62
CA ASP A 246 19.08 21.77 -14.22
C ASP A 246 20.19 20.73 -14.39
N LEU A 247 20.93 20.86 -15.50
CA LEU A 247 22.00 19.93 -15.86
C LEU A 247 23.32 20.22 -15.12
N SER A 248 23.33 21.17 -14.18
CA SER A 248 24.49 21.37 -13.33
C SER A 248 24.70 20.16 -12.42
N GLY A 249 25.96 19.74 -12.25
CA GLY A 249 26.30 18.58 -11.43
C GLY A 249 26.54 18.86 -9.96
N GLN A 250 26.35 20.10 -9.50
CA GLN A 250 26.69 20.50 -8.14
C GLN A 250 25.52 20.22 -7.20
N ARG A 251 25.83 19.73 -6.00
CA ARG A 251 24.85 19.44 -4.95
C ARG A 251 25.18 20.22 -3.69
N GLU A 252 24.14 20.73 -3.07
CA GLU A 252 24.20 21.32 -1.75
C GLU A 252 24.28 20.21 -0.68
N PRO A 253 25.03 20.42 0.41
CA PRO A 253 25.09 19.47 1.51
C PRO A 253 23.85 19.56 2.42
N ASN A 254 23.44 18.44 3.01
CA ASN A 254 22.32 18.34 3.96
C ASN A 254 21.02 18.96 3.44
N VAL A 255 20.68 18.70 2.17
CA VAL A 255 19.41 19.15 1.58
C VAL A 255 18.48 18.00 1.26
N VAL A 256 17.20 18.34 1.15
CA VAL A 256 16.17 17.49 0.56
C VAL A 256 15.60 18.18 -0.67
N VAL A 257 15.42 17.43 -1.76
CA VAL A 257 14.97 17.95 -3.05
C VAL A 257 13.86 17.05 -3.57
N ASP A 258 12.81 17.67 -4.11
CA ASP A 258 11.82 16.94 -4.89
C ASP A 258 12.40 16.63 -6.28
N VAL A 259 12.44 15.35 -6.62
CA VAL A 259 12.95 14.83 -7.88
C VAL A 259 11.86 14.11 -8.68
N GLY A 260 10.60 14.29 -8.31
CA GLY A 260 9.43 13.88 -9.08
C GLY A 260 9.13 14.88 -10.19
N TYR A 261 8.75 14.39 -11.36
CA TYR A 261 8.25 15.23 -12.43
C TYR A 261 6.75 15.52 -12.24
N GLY A 262 6.36 16.80 -12.38
CA GLY A 262 4.97 17.24 -12.27
C GLY A 262 4.48 17.23 -10.82
N ASP A 263 3.34 16.59 -10.58
CA ASP A 263 2.70 16.51 -9.24
C ASP A 263 3.19 15.32 -8.40
N ARG A 264 4.26 14.64 -8.84
CA ARG A 264 4.89 13.53 -8.10
C ARG A 264 5.73 14.08 -6.95
N GLU A 265 5.78 13.36 -5.83
CA GLU A 265 6.62 13.71 -4.68
C GLU A 265 7.70 12.65 -4.46
N TYR A 266 8.87 12.83 -5.07
CA TYR A 266 10.02 11.92 -4.90
C TYR A 266 11.13 12.65 -4.15
N TRP A 267 11.55 12.16 -3.00
CA TRP A 267 12.42 12.93 -2.11
C TRP A 267 13.84 12.39 -2.13
N ALA A 268 14.78 13.20 -2.60
CA ALA A 268 16.20 12.92 -2.63
C ALA A 268 16.94 13.65 -1.49
N PHE A 269 17.89 12.97 -0.85
CA PHE A 269 18.62 13.48 0.32
C PHE A 269 20.12 13.46 0.11
N THR A 270 20.78 14.56 0.46
CA THR A 270 22.25 14.65 0.44
C THR A 270 22.85 14.67 1.83
N ASN A 271 24.00 14.02 2.02
CA ASN A 271 24.76 14.14 3.27
C ASN A 271 25.53 15.48 3.38
N GLU A 272 26.33 15.64 4.43
CA GLU A 272 27.14 16.85 4.66
C GLU A 272 28.23 17.11 3.61
N HIS A 273 28.49 16.15 2.73
CA HIS A 273 29.44 16.23 1.62
C HIS A 273 28.74 16.40 0.26
N GLY A 274 27.42 16.60 0.25
CA GLY A 274 26.64 16.75 -0.98
C GLY A 274 26.48 15.43 -1.76
N GLN A 275 26.83 14.27 -1.18
CA GLN A 275 26.58 12.98 -1.82
C GLN A 275 25.10 12.63 -1.72
N LEU A 276 24.48 12.21 -2.82
CA LEU A 276 23.11 11.70 -2.84
C LEU A 276 23.09 10.33 -2.15
N VAL A 277 22.52 10.24 -0.95
CA VAL A 277 22.60 9.04 -0.09
C VAL A 277 21.29 8.27 0.00
N ARG A 278 20.16 8.91 -0.30
CA ARG A 278 18.85 8.29 -0.21
C ARG A 278 17.85 8.94 -1.18
N VAL A 279 17.00 8.14 -1.81
CA VAL A 279 15.83 8.61 -2.58
C VAL A 279 14.62 7.79 -2.15
N ILE A 280 13.49 8.43 -1.87
CA ILE A 280 12.26 7.72 -1.48
C ILE A 280 11.05 8.22 -2.27
N ALA A 281 10.08 7.34 -2.47
CA ALA A 281 8.76 7.66 -3.01
C ALA A 281 7.72 6.70 -2.45
N ASP A 282 6.56 7.22 -2.04
CA ASP A 282 5.45 6.37 -1.58
C ASP A 282 4.84 5.57 -2.72
N GLU A 283 4.74 6.19 -3.89
CA GLU A 283 4.21 5.60 -5.10
C GLU A 283 5.03 6.05 -6.31
N ILE A 284 5.60 5.09 -7.04
CA ILE A 284 6.19 5.30 -8.35
C ILE A 284 5.07 5.25 -9.38
N VAL A 285 4.85 6.40 -10.03
CA VAL A 285 3.83 6.61 -11.05
C VAL A 285 4.54 6.76 -12.39
N LEU A 286 4.24 5.86 -13.33
CA LEU A 286 4.87 5.85 -14.64
C LEU A 286 4.67 7.17 -15.38
N GLN A 287 5.63 7.54 -16.21
CA GLN A 287 5.51 8.65 -17.16
C GLN A 287 4.36 8.38 -18.14
N ASP A 288 3.63 9.44 -18.50
CA ASP A 288 2.62 9.41 -19.56
C ASP A 288 3.06 10.30 -20.72
N ASP A 289 3.55 9.69 -21.80
CA ASP A 289 4.09 10.37 -22.97
C ASP A 289 3.04 11.09 -23.82
N ILE A 290 1.75 10.91 -23.53
CA ILE A 290 0.63 11.57 -24.21
C ILE A 290 0.27 12.87 -23.50
N THR A 291 0.31 12.88 -22.17
CA THR A 291 -0.18 13.99 -21.35
C THR A 291 0.92 14.84 -20.72
N GLU A 292 2.13 14.32 -20.59
CA GLU A 292 3.26 15.02 -19.99
C GLU A 292 4.18 15.63 -21.07
N ASP A 293 4.85 16.74 -20.72
CA ASP A 293 5.75 17.44 -21.63
C ASP A 293 7.09 16.67 -21.74
N VAL A 294 7.12 15.73 -22.68
CA VAL A 294 8.31 14.95 -23.05
C VAL A 294 8.82 15.30 -24.44
N THR A 295 10.12 15.12 -24.65
CA THR A 295 10.75 15.18 -25.97
C THR A 295 10.26 14.04 -26.88
N SER A 296 10.56 14.12 -28.18
CA SER A 296 10.23 13.06 -29.14
C SER A 296 10.87 11.69 -28.83
N SER A 297 11.86 11.65 -27.95
CA SER A 297 12.50 10.43 -27.44
C SER A 297 11.89 9.92 -26.12
N GLY A 298 10.81 10.52 -25.62
CA GLY A 298 10.17 10.13 -24.36
C GLY A 298 10.95 10.57 -23.12
N ARG A 299 11.63 11.71 -23.20
CA ARG A 299 12.52 12.22 -22.13
C ARG A 299 12.02 13.55 -21.62
N TYR A 300 12.05 13.79 -20.31
CA TYR A 300 11.66 15.09 -19.73
C TYR A 300 12.67 16.20 -20.08
N CYS A 301 13.96 15.86 -20.12
CA CYS A 301 15.05 16.78 -20.40
C CYS A 301 15.85 16.31 -21.62
N SER A 302 16.57 17.24 -22.26
CA SER A 302 17.39 16.93 -23.43
C SER A 302 18.64 16.10 -23.12
N ASP A 303 19.05 16.10 -21.86
CA ASP A 303 20.29 15.52 -21.32
C ASP A 303 20.15 15.46 -19.79
N GLU A 304 21.15 14.89 -19.10
CA GLU A 304 21.20 14.77 -17.64
C GLU A 304 22.24 15.67 -16.98
N ALA A 305 22.12 15.83 -15.66
CA ALA A 305 23.05 16.58 -14.85
C ALA A 305 24.46 16.00 -14.84
N LYS A 306 25.45 16.88 -15.02
CA LYS A 306 26.87 16.51 -15.15
C LYS A 306 27.56 16.36 -13.78
N VAL A 307 27.06 15.43 -12.97
CA VAL A 307 27.58 15.13 -11.61
C VAL A 307 29.03 14.64 -11.70
N PRO A 308 29.97 15.10 -10.84
CA PRO A 308 31.36 14.68 -10.91
C PRO A 308 31.53 13.15 -10.94
N GLY A 309 32.22 12.65 -11.96
CA GLY A 309 32.36 11.23 -12.28
C GLY A 309 31.80 10.86 -13.65
N VAL A 310 30.75 11.53 -14.14
CA VAL A 310 30.12 11.22 -15.44
C VAL A 310 30.96 11.64 -16.66
N GLU A 311 32.05 12.37 -16.44
CA GLU A 311 33.04 12.63 -17.49
C GLU A 311 33.77 11.36 -17.97
N SER A 312 33.67 10.27 -17.21
CA SER A 312 34.23 8.96 -17.55
C SER A 312 33.39 8.28 -18.62
N ASP A 313 34.01 7.71 -19.65
CA ASP A 313 33.33 7.03 -20.76
C ASP A 313 32.74 5.66 -20.39
N VAL A 314 33.12 5.12 -19.22
CA VAL A 314 32.56 3.88 -18.65
C VAL A 314 31.44 4.11 -17.64
N LEU A 315 31.14 5.38 -17.32
CA LEU A 315 30.05 5.74 -16.43
C LEU A 315 28.99 6.54 -17.19
N ASP A 316 27.73 6.20 -16.94
CA ASP A 316 26.57 6.95 -17.39
C ASP A 316 26.08 7.94 -16.33
N GLU A 317 25.26 8.87 -16.79
CA GLU A 317 24.39 9.71 -15.96
C GLU A 317 23.19 8.89 -15.49
N GLY A 318 23.45 7.87 -14.66
CA GLY A 318 22.45 6.91 -14.22
C GLY A 318 21.41 7.56 -13.30
N HIS A 319 20.15 7.56 -13.74
CA HIS A 319 19.03 7.93 -12.90
C HIS A 319 18.86 6.96 -11.72
N VAL A 320 18.56 7.50 -10.54
CA VAL A 320 18.11 6.68 -9.40
C VAL A 320 16.65 6.27 -9.61
N ILE A 321 15.81 7.21 -10.06
CA ILE A 321 14.46 6.94 -10.58
C ILE A 321 14.44 7.41 -12.04
N ALA A 322 14.26 6.49 -12.99
CA ALA A 322 14.26 6.82 -14.42
C ALA A 322 13.15 7.79 -14.85
N ASP A 323 13.34 8.47 -15.98
CA ASP A 323 12.30 9.33 -16.59
C ASP A 323 11.00 8.56 -16.81
N SER A 324 11.08 7.31 -17.29
CA SER A 324 9.90 6.46 -17.51
C SER A 324 9.13 6.10 -16.22
N LEU A 325 9.75 6.31 -15.06
CA LEU A 325 9.18 6.15 -13.72
C LEU A 325 8.84 7.49 -13.06
N GLY A 326 8.91 8.59 -13.81
CA GLY A 326 8.55 9.93 -13.34
C GLY A 326 9.67 10.71 -12.64
N GLY A 327 10.92 10.24 -12.69
CA GLY A 327 12.07 10.95 -12.11
C GLY A 327 12.61 12.05 -13.03
N VAL A 328 13.18 13.11 -12.45
CA VAL A 328 13.76 14.24 -13.19
C VAL A 328 15.27 14.07 -13.46
N SER A 329 15.86 14.93 -14.29
CA SER A 329 17.25 14.78 -14.76
C SER A 329 18.28 15.67 -14.03
N ASN A 330 17.89 16.30 -12.91
CA ASN A 330 18.78 17.15 -12.13
C ASN A 330 19.78 16.36 -11.25
N ALA A 331 20.80 17.02 -10.72
CA ALA A 331 21.87 16.35 -9.97
C ALA A 331 21.39 15.52 -8.77
N TYR A 332 20.20 15.78 -8.22
CA TYR A 332 19.69 15.09 -7.03
C TYR A 332 18.98 13.77 -7.38
N ASN A 333 18.87 13.42 -8.66
CA ASN A 333 18.37 12.12 -9.12
C ASN A 333 19.33 11.37 -10.06
N ILE A 334 20.49 11.95 -10.36
CA ILE A 334 21.49 11.38 -11.27
C ILE A 334 22.72 10.96 -10.49
N THR A 335 23.29 9.79 -10.72
CA THR A 335 24.59 9.37 -10.16
C THR A 335 25.51 8.85 -11.26
N PRO A 336 26.85 9.05 -11.16
CA PRO A 336 27.78 8.34 -12.03
C PRO A 336 27.67 6.83 -11.80
N GLN A 337 27.13 6.11 -12.78
CA GLN A 337 26.82 4.68 -12.66
C GLN A 337 27.49 3.90 -13.79
N ASP A 338 28.01 2.69 -13.52
CA ASP A 338 28.59 1.85 -14.58
C ASP A 338 27.60 1.69 -15.76
N SER A 339 28.06 1.97 -16.98
CA SER A 339 27.17 2.02 -18.14
C SER A 339 26.51 0.67 -18.46
N THR A 340 27.18 -0.45 -18.15
CA THR A 340 26.61 -1.79 -18.40
C THR A 340 25.56 -2.10 -17.33
N LEU A 341 25.84 -1.79 -16.07
CA LEU A 341 24.89 -1.89 -14.97
C LEU A 341 23.63 -1.06 -15.24
N ASN A 342 23.81 0.21 -15.63
CA ASN A 342 22.73 1.16 -15.90
C ASN A 342 21.82 0.70 -17.05
N ARG A 343 22.41 0.28 -18.19
CA ARG A 343 21.65 -0.01 -19.41
C ARG A 343 21.11 -1.44 -19.47
N HIS A 344 21.81 -2.39 -18.86
CA HIS A 344 21.57 -3.82 -19.07
C HIS A 344 21.69 -4.68 -17.81
N GLY A 345 22.03 -4.10 -16.65
CA GLY A 345 22.18 -4.81 -15.38
C GLY A 345 20.96 -4.70 -14.48
N ASP A 346 21.22 -4.79 -13.17
CA ASP A 346 20.18 -4.84 -12.14
C ASP A 346 19.33 -3.56 -12.07
N GLN A 347 19.91 -2.39 -12.37
CA GLN A 347 19.18 -1.13 -12.50
C GLN A 347 18.09 -1.22 -13.58
N ALA A 348 18.47 -1.61 -14.80
CA ALA A 348 17.53 -1.76 -15.91
C ALA A 348 16.47 -2.83 -15.65
N TYR A 349 16.84 -3.93 -14.97
CA TYR A 349 15.91 -4.99 -14.61
C TYR A 349 14.86 -4.52 -13.60
N MET A 350 15.28 -3.82 -12.54
CA MET A 350 14.40 -3.21 -11.55
C MET A 350 13.40 -2.26 -12.22
N GLU A 351 13.88 -1.35 -13.06
CA GLU A 351 13.04 -0.38 -13.76
C GLU A 351 12.00 -1.06 -14.67
N ASP A 352 12.42 -2.10 -15.39
CA ASP A 352 11.54 -2.86 -16.25
C ASP A 352 10.45 -3.61 -15.46
N ALA A 353 10.80 -4.19 -14.31
CA ALA A 353 9.85 -4.85 -13.42
C ALA A 353 8.79 -3.87 -12.89
N ILE A 354 9.20 -2.66 -12.47
CA ILE A 354 8.29 -1.60 -12.02
C ILE A 354 7.37 -1.15 -13.15
N ARG A 355 7.89 -0.91 -14.37
CA ARG A 355 7.06 -0.54 -15.52
C ARG A 355 6.02 -1.62 -15.85
N LYS A 356 6.44 -2.89 -15.90
CA LYS A 356 5.53 -4.02 -16.18
C LYS A 356 4.47 -4.21 -15.10
N ALA A 357 4.76 -3.82 -13.86
CA ALA A 357 3.80 -3.84 -12.76
C ALA A 357 2.81 -2.66 -12.80
N GLY A 358 3.07 -1.63 -13.60
CA GLY A 358 2.27 -0.41 -13.66
C GLY A 358 2.65 0.64 -12.61
N GLY A 359 3.83 0.52 -12.01
CA GLY A 359 4.27 1.32 -10.87
C GLY A 359 4.71 0.47 -9.69
N ALA A 360 5.09 1.13 -8.60
CA ALA A 360 5.52 0.50 -7.34
C ALA A 360 5.11 1.34 -6.15
N THR A 361 5.09 0.78 -4.95
CA THR A 361 4.90 1.55 -3.71
C THR A 361 6.05 1.34 -2.73
N ASN A 362 6.20 2.21 -1.73
CA ASN A 362 7.25 2.14 -0.71
C ASN A 362 8.66 2.03 -1.32
N PHE A 363 8.94 2.86 -2.33
CA PHE A 363 10.23 2.88 -3.00
C PHE A 363 11.28 3.59 -2.14
N GLU A 364 12.41 2.95 -1.93
CA GLU A 364 13.58 3.49 -1.25
C GLU A 364 14.86 3.02 -1.95
N ALA A 365 15.69 3.97 -2.36
CA ALA A 365 17.05 3.76 -2.78
C ALA A 365 18.00 4.23 -1.68
N ILE A 366 18.91 3.37 -1.23
CA ILE A 366 20.05 3.71 -0.37
C ILE A 366 21.32 3.61 -1.20
N ILE A 367 22.07 4.71 -1.24
CA ILE A 367 23.25 4.85 -2.10
C ILE A 367 24.47 4.99 -1.21
N THR A 368 25.43 4.08 -1.38
CA THR A 368 26.65 4.00 -0.55
C THR A 368 27.85 4.48 -1.34
N TYR A 369 28.82 5.08 -0.64
CA TYR A 369 30.07 5.60 -1.21
C TYR A 369 31.27 5.04 -0.47
N SER A 370 32.40 4.88 -1.17
CA SER A 370 33.64 4.39 -0.57
C SER A 370 34.31 5.39 0.38
N ASN A 371 34.07 6.70 0.17
CA ASN A 371 34.60 7.80 0.96
C ASN A 371 33.72 9.04 0.76
N THR A 372 34.06 10.14 1.41
CA THR A 372 33.28 11.40 1.42
C THR A 372 33.71 12.42 0.38
N GLU A 373 34.75 12.12 -0.42
CA GLU A 373 35.29 13.03 -1.46
C GLU A 373 34.69 12.75 -2.83
N THR A 374 34.40 11.49 -3.14
CA THR A 374 33.84 11.08 -4.44
C THR A 374 32.33 11.30 -4.54
N GLN A 375 31.84 11.63 -5.73
CA GLN A 375 30.40 11.63 -6.05
C GLN A 375 29.97 10.35 -6.81
N ILE A 376 30.90 9.40 -7.00
CA ILE A 376 30.65 8.09 -7.62
C ILE A 376 30.25 7.10 -6.51
N PRO A 377 29.02 6.56 -6.52
CA PRO A 377 28.60 5.54 -5.57
C PRO A 377 29.42 4.26 -5.71
N SER A 378 29.57 3.52 -4.61
CA SER A 378 30.13 2.17 -4.60
C SER A 378 29.06 1.09 -4.78
N SER A 379 27.84 1.33 -4.30
CA SER A 379 26.75 0.34 -4.35
C SER A 379 25.39 0.97 -4.11
N TYR A 380 24.34 0.24 -4.50
CA TYR A 380 22.95 0.61 -4.34
C TYR A 380 22.19 -0.50 -3.60
N GLN A 381 21.20 -0.10 -2.81
CA GLN A 381 20.16 -0.97 -2.29
C GLN A 381 18.81 -0.34 -2.60
N TYR A 382 17.98 -1.02 -3.39
CA TYR A 382 16.62 -0.62 -3.68
C TYR A 382 15.65 -1.51 -2.91
N THR A 383 14.63 -0.90 -2.30
CA THR A 383 13.51 -1.58 -1.66
C THR A 383 12.23 -1.01 -2.23
N TYR A 384 11.32 -1.85 -2.71
CA TYR A 384 10.05 -1.39 -3.29
C TYR A 384 9.02 -2.52 -3.27
N THR A 385 7.74 -2.17 -3.36
CA THR A 385 6.63 -3.11 -3.31
C THR A 385 5.96 -3.22 -4.68
N LEU A 386 5.93 -4.43 -5.25
CA LEU A 386 5.19 -4.74 -6.48
C LEU A 386 4.00 -5.63 -6.15
N LYS A 387 2.79 -5.15 -6.43
CA LYS A 387 1.54 -5.91 -6.24
C LYS A 387 1.42 -6.56 -4.85
N GLY A 388 1.90 -5.87 -3.81
CA GLY A 388 1.91 -6.34 -2.42
C GLY A 388 3.14 -7.14 -1.98
N ASN A 389 4.08 -7.44 -2.88
CA ASN A 389 5.33 -8.14 -2.55
C ASN A 389 6.49 -7.16 -2.40
N VAL A 390 7.17 -7.21 -1.26
CA VAL A 390 8.38 -6.39 -1.01
C VAL A 390 9.58 -7.04 -1.71
N ILE A 391 10.23 -6.27 -2.57
CA ILE A 391 11.45 -6.61 -3.30
C ILE A 391 12.62 -5.83 -2.71
N VAL A 392 13.78 -6.48 -2.61
CA VAL A 392 15.03 -5.87 -2.14
C VAL A 392 16.15 -6.25 -3.10
N ASP A 393 16.62 -5.28 -3.89
CA ASP A 393 17.71 -5.45 -4.84
C ASP A 393 18.98 -4.78 -4.29
N LYS A 394 20.13 -5.46 -4.38
CA LYS A 394 21.42 -4.95 -3.93
C LYS A 394 22.50 -5.27 -4.94
N PHE A 395 23.22 -4.24 -5.38
CA PHE A 395 24.28 -4.40 -6.37
C PHE A 395 25.36 -3.34 -6.21
N ASP A 396 26.58 -3.72 -6.62
CA ASP A 396 27.75 -2.84 -6.62
C ASP A 396 27.79 -2.02 -7.91
N ASN A 397 28.32 -0.79 -7.84
CA ASN A 397 28.48 0.10 -8.98
C ASN A 397 29.72 -0.28 -9.81
N VAL A 398 29.68 -1.46 -10.42
CA VAL A 398 30.76 -2.05 -11.22
C VAL A 398 30.17 -2.74 -12.44
N ASN A 399 31.01 -3.05 -13.43
CA ASN A 399 30.57 -3.75 -14.61
C ASN A 399 30.12 -5.18 -14.27
N PRO A 400 28.83 -5.54 -14.45
CA PRO A 400 28.33 -6.88 -14.14
C PRO A 400 28.96 -7.97 -15.03
N ASP A 401 29.36 -7.66 -16.27
CA ASP A 401 30.02 -8.63 -17.15
C ASP A 401 31.42 -9.00 -16.64
N GLU A 402 32.16 -8.04 -16.09
CA GLU A 402 33.48 -8.29 -15.49
C GLU A 402 33.35 -9.11 -14.20
N VAL A 403 32.36 -8.79 -13.36
CA VAL A 403 32.06 -9.58 -12.16
C VAL A 403 31.67 -11.00 -12.55
N ASN A 404 30.74 -11.17 -13.50
CA ASN A 404 30.34 -12.47 -14.01
C ASN A 404 31.51 -13.25 -14.61
N ALA A 405 32.42 -12.58 -15.33
CA ALA A 405 33.63 -13.19 -15.85
C ALA A 405 34.57 -13.67 -14.74
N SER A 406 34.78 -12.84 -13.72
CA SER A 406 35.62 -13.19 -12.56
C SER A 406 35.06 -14.37 -11.77
N LEU A 407 33.74 -14.53 -11.75
CA LEU A 407 33.02 -15.65 -11.14
C LEU A 407 32.97 -16.89 -12.05
N GLY A 408 33.52 -16.82 -13.27
CA GLY A 408 33.51 -17.91 -14.24
C GLY A 408 32.13 -18.17 -14.86
N LEU A 409 31.24 -17.17 -14.81
CA LEU A 409 29.89 -17.23 -15.38
C LEU A 409 29.87 -16.83 -16.86
N THR A 410 30.92 -16.16 -17.36
CA THR A 410 31.11 -15.90 -18.79
C THR A 410 32.07 -16.93 -19.38
N GLY A 411 31.50 -18.02 -19.88
CA GLY A 411 32.24 -19.02 -20.66
C GLY A 411 32.52 -18.51 -22.07
N ASP A 412 33.73 -18.76 -22.56
CA ASP A 412 34.24 -18.41 -23.87
C ASP A 412 33.33 -18.96 -25.00
N ASP A 413 32.84 -18.05 -25.84
CA ASP A 413 32.00 -18.29 -27.04
C ASP A 413 32.79 -18.98 -28.19
N SER A 414 33.95 -19.57 -27.87
CA SER A 414 34.77 -20.39 -28.77
C SER A 414 34.29 -21.84 -28.87
N SER A 415 33.28 -22.21 -28.09
CA SER A 415 32.43 -23.37 -28.35
C SER A 415 31.02 -22.91 -28.67
N LYS A 416 30.86 -22.16 -29.76
CA LYS A 416 29.58 -22.13 -30.48
C LYS A 416 29.18 -23.59 -30.75
N PRO A 417 28.16 -24.20 -30.09
CA PRO A 417 27.33 -25.05 -30.91
C PRO A 417 26.75 -24.07 -31.93
N ASN A 418 26.91 -24.37 -33.21
CA ASN A 418 26.08 -23.72 -34.20
C ASN A 418 24.67 -23.60 -33.62
N SER A 419 24.12 -22.39 -33.58
CA SER A 419 22.68 -22.20 -33.53
C SER A 419 22.08 -22.67 -34.87
N THR A 420 22.40 -23.89 -35.26
CA THR A 420 21.42 -24.77 -35.87
C THR A 420 20.35 -24.96 -34.82
N ASN A 421 19.13 -24.57 -35.17
CA ASN A 421 17.89 -25.01 -34.54
C ASN A 421 17.95 -26.49 -34.16
N THR A 422 18.49 -26.82 -32.99
CA THR A 422 18.37 -28.14 -32.40
C THR A 422 17.32 -28.02 -31.34
N LYS A 423 16.08 -28.22 -31.80
CA LYS A 423 14.98 -28.81 -31.06
C LYS A 423 15.58 -29.70 -29.96
N GLY A 424 15.64 -29.18 -28.73
CA GLY A 424 16.27 -29.85 -27.60
C GLY A 424 15.71 -31.25 -27.47
N ASP A 425 16.56 -32.24 -27.24
CA ASP A 425 16.15 -33.62 -27.07
C ASP A 425 15.25 -33.71 -25.84
N LEU A 426 13.94 -33.63 -26.06
CA LEU A 426 12.93 -33.62 -25.00
C LEU A 426 13.11 -34.83 -24.07
N SER A 427 13.66 -35.94 -24.56
CA SER A 427 13.92 -37.15 -23.78
C SER A 427 14.94 -36.98 -22.65
N SER A 428 15.78 -35.93 -22.70
CA SER A 428 16.71 -35.62 -21.61
C SER A 428 16.06 -34.89 -20.44
N VAL A 429 14.82 -34.41 -20.61
CA VAL A 429 14.08 -33.63 -19.59
C VAL A 429 12.76 -34.31 -19.24
N ASP A 430 12.00 -34.79 -20.22
CA ASP A 430 10.79 -35.58 -20.05
C ASP A 430 11.16 -37.02 -19.65
N THR A 431 11.46 -37.19 -18.36
CA THR A 431 11.89 -38.47 -17.78
C THR A 431 10.82 -39.55 -17.81
N ASN A 432 9.55 -39.16 -17.99
CA ASN A 432 8.42 -40.07 -17.98
C ASN A 432 7.87 -40.36 -19.40
N GLY A 433 8.33 -39.63 -20.42
CA GLY A 433 8.05 -39.85 -21.83
C GLY A 433 6.63 -39.47 -22.27
N ASN A 434 5.93 -38.60 -21.54
CA ASN A 434 4.55 -38.21 -21.85
C ASN A 434 4.45 -37.00 -22.80
N GLY A 435 5.58 -36.44 -23.25
CA GLY A 435 5.65 -35.27 -24.13
C GLY A 435 5.39 -33.94 -23.43
N LYS A 436 5.32 -33.92 -22.09
CA LYS A 436 5.10 -32.73 -21.25
C LYS A 436 6.15 -32.68 -20.14
N VAL A 437 6.68 -31.49 -19.90
CA VAL A 437 7.73 -31.27 -18.91
C VAL A 437 7.15 -30.55 -17.71
N THR A 438 7.32 -31.15 -16.53
CA THR A 438 6.94 -30.51 -15.26
C THR A 438 8.04 -29.57 -14.78
N ILE A 439 7.68 -28.62 -13.90
CA ILE A 439 8.66 -27.77 -13.19
C ILE A 439 9.71 -28.62 -12.49
N LYS A 440 9.31 -29.77 -11.93
CA LYS A 440 10.22 -30.71 -11.26
C LYS A 440 11.25 -31.29 -12.22
N GLU A 441 10.83 -31.71 -13.41
CA GLU A 441 11.72 -32.25 -14.45
C GLU A 441 12.67 -31.18 -14.99
N ALA A 442 12.17 -29.96 -15.22
CA ALA A 442 13.00 -28.84 -15.63
C ALA A 442 14.06 -28.49 -14.56
N LYS A 443 13.68 -28.42 -13.28
CA LYS A 443 14.64 -28.20 -12.17
C LYS A 443 15.65 -29.34 -12.05
N ALA A 444 15.22 -30.60 -12.20
CA ALA A 444 16.10 -31.76 -12.15
C ALA A 444 17.11 -31.78 -13.32
N ALA A 445 16.72 -31.24 -14.48
CA ALA A 445 17.60 -31.03 -15.63
C ALA A 445 18.50 -29.78 -15.50
N GLY A 446 18.46 -29.07 -14.37
CA GLY A 446 19.33 -27.93 -14.08
C GLY A 446 18.82 -26.58 -14.58
N PHE A 447 17.59 -26.48 -15.08
CA PHE A 447 17.03 -25.21 -15.53
C PHE A 447 16.59 -24.35 -14.35
N LYS A 448 16.91 -23.05 -14.42
CA LYS A 448 16.43 -22.04 -13.48
C LYS A 448 15.00 -21.62 -13.87
N MET A 449 14.16 -21.35 -12.86
CA MET A 449 12.80 -20.85 -13.06
C MET A 449 12.77 -19.32 -12.87
N PRO A 450 11.77 -18.62 -13.45
CA PRO A 450 10.75 -19.15 -14.34
C PRO A 450 11.28 -19.46 -15.75
N ILE A 451 10.67 -20.43 -16.42
CA ILE A 451 10.89 -20.70 -17.85
C ILE A 451 9.94 -19.80 -18.63
N THR A 452 10.47 -18.88 -19.43
CA THR A 452 9.67 -17.91 -20.20
C THR A 452 9.37 -18.39 -21.63
N ARG A 453 8.45 -17.71 -22.33
CA ARG A 453 8.05 -18.00 -23.72
C ARG A 453 9.20 -18.16 -24.72
N ASP A 454 10.33 -17.50 -24.49
CA ASP A 454 11.49 -17.53 -25.37
C ASP A 454 12.35 -18.79 -25.18
N HIS A 455 12.09 -19.59 -24.13
CA HIS A 455 12.81 -20.82 -23.85
C HIS A 455 12.18 -22.02 -24.57
N TRP A 456 12.99 -22.82 -25.27
CA TRP A 456 12.49 -23.95 -26.09
C TRP A 456 11.65 -24.98 -25.32
N LEU A 457 11.91 -25.12 -24.01
CA LEU A 457 11.19 -26.03 -23.12
C LEU A 457 9.76 -25.56 -22.82
N TYR A 458 9.49 -24.24 -22.91
CA TYR A 458 8.22 -23.61 -22.54
C TYR A 458 7.03 -24.25 -23.24
N GLN A 459 7.13 -24.55 -24.54
CA GLN A 459 6.05 -25.19 -25.32
C GLN A 459 5.62 -26.58 -24.78
N TYR A 460 6.49 -27.23 -24.01
CA TYR A 460 6.23 -28.54 -23.42
C TYR A 460 5.76 -28.45 -21.96
N MET A 461 5.73 -27.25 -21.37
CA MET A 461 5.33 -27.02 -19.98
C MET A 461 3.88 -26.54 -19.88
N ASP A 462 3.30 -26.57 -18.68
CA ASP A 462 1.93 -26.12 -18.39
C ASP A 462 1.97 -24.70 -17.79
N ASP A 463 1.67 -23.72 -18.64
CA ASP A 463 1.41 -22.32 -18.24
C ASP A 463 -0.10 -22.19 -18.00
N ARG A 464 -0.51 -22.20 -16.72
CA ARG A 464 -1.93 -22.33 -16.33
C ARG A 464 -2.65 -21.00 -16.28
N ASP A 465 -1.94 -19.91 -16.00
CA ASP A 465 -2.47 -18.54 -15.91
C ASP A 465 -2.19 -17.72 -17.18
N GLY A 466 -1.34 -18.22 -18.07
CA GLY A 466 -1.11 -17.66 -19.41
C GLY A 466 -0.23 -16.42 -19.39
N ASP A 467 0.55 -16.20 -18.35
CA ASP A 467 1.39 -15.02 -18.19
C ASP A 467 2.66 -15.06 -19.05
N GLY A 468 3.04 -16.24 -19.55
CA GLY A 468 4.24 -16.44 -20.35
C GLY A 468 5.44 -16.97 -19.58
N MET A 469 5.22 -17.41 -18.34
CA MET A 469 6.21 -17.93 -17.42
C MET A 469 5.74 -19.27 -16.85
N VAL A 470 6.67 -20.18 -16.55
CA VAL A 470 6.35 -21.43 -15.86
C VAL A 470 7.35 -21.67 -14.74
N GLY A 471 6.82 -21.87 -13.52
CA GLY A 471 7.62 -22.22 -12.35
C GLY A 471 7.97 -21.07 -11.41
N GLU A 472 7.17 -20.00 -11.43
CA GLU A 472 7.16 -18.91 -10.44
C GLU A 472 7.10 -19.41 -8.98
#